data_AF-H7C4N6-F1
#
_entry.id   AF-H7C4N6-F1
#
_cell.length_a   1.000
_cell.length_b   1.000
_cell.length_c   1.000
_cell.angle_alpha   90.00
_cell.angle_beta   90.00
_cell.angle_gamma   90.00
#
_symmetry.space_group_name_H-M   'P 1'
#
loop_
_entity.id
_entity.type
_entity.pdbx_description
1 polymer ?
#
loop_
_entity_poly.entity_id
_entity_poly.type
_entity_poly.pdbx_seq_one_letter_code
_entity_poly.pdbx_strand_id
1 'polypeptide(L)'
;QELTIYAPLGRSVEVTKMSCQIPQEPQRLIYSYSIVGGNSQNRFILQGAILVHSDLVLGPFWPEQPRTYELLICVADAGPSTPHLSTTATIIVHLVPRRASTVATSTHRTTVGPAAASTQQTSPGFAAKQHPGN
;
A
#
# COMPACT_ATOMS: atom_id res chain seq x y z
N GLN A 1 -2.95 16.68 -13.85
CA GLN A 1 -3.48 15.96 -12.66
C GLN A 1 -2.32 15.67 -11.73
N GLU A 2 -2.51 15.75 -10.41
CA GLU A 2 -1.48 15.44 -9.40
C GLU A 2 -2.06 14.49 -8.34
N LEU A 3 -1.32 13.45 -7.96
CA LEU A 3 -1.81 12.34 -7.13
C LEU A 3 -0.68 11.79 -6.26
N THR A 4 -1.01 11.34 -5.05
CA THR A 4 -0.09 10.59 -4.18
C THR A 4 -0.57 9.16 -4.04
N ILE A 5 0.32 8.19 -4.27
CA ILE A 5 0.04 6.77 -4.10
C ILE A 5 0.98 6.13 -3.09
N TYR A 6 0.44 5.18 -2.33
CA TYR A 6 1.22 4.36 -1.42
C TYR A 6 1.40 2.98 -2.03
N ALA A 7 2.59 2.72 -2.57
CA ALA A 7 2.85 1.44 -3.24
C ALA A 7 3.27 0.37 -2.21
N PRO A 8 2.47 -0.70 -2.04
CA PRO A 8 2.90 -1.88 -1.32
C PRO A 8 3.93 -2.65 -2.15
N LEU A 9 4.85 -3.32 -1.46
CA LEU A 9 5.86 -4.17 -2.07
C LEU A 9 5.22 -5.32 -2.86
N GLY A 10 5.72 -5.55 -4.07
CA GLY A 10 5.41 -6.69 -4.93
C GLY A 10 4.02 -6.67 -5.55
N ARG A 11 3.33 -5.53 -5.57
CA ARG A 11 1.99 -5.42 -6.18
C ARG A 11 1.85 -4.16 -7.01
N SER A 12 1.17 -4.32 -8.14
CA SER A 12 0.74 -3.20 -8.95
C SER A 12 -0.42 -2.46 -8.27
N VAL A 13 -0.47 -1.14 -8.44
CA VAL A 13 -1.50 -0.27 -7.86
C VAL A 13 -2.09 0.60 -8.94
N GLU A 14 -3.42 0.66 -9.01
CA GLU A 14 -4.12 1.65 -9.82
C GLU A 14 -3.84 3.05 -9.28
N VAL A 15 -3.36 3.93 -10.17
CA VAL A 15 -3.06 5.33 -9.86
C VAL A 15 -4.30 6.18 -10.09
N THR A 16 -4.88 6.04 -11.28
CA THR A 16 -6.08 6.77 -11.69
C THR A 16 -6.67 6.17 -12.95
N LYS A 17 -7.95 6.45 -13.18
CA LYS A 17 -8.66 6.19 -14.43
C LYS A 17 -8.91 7.50 -15.15
N MET A 18 -8.44 7.59 -16.39
CA MET A 18 -8.60 8.77 -17.21
C MET A 18 -9.93 8.73 -17.97
N SER A 19 -10.46 9.92 -18.27
CA SER A 19 -11.57 10.09 -19.20
C SER A 19 -11.17 11.09 -20.27
N CYS A 20 -11.65 10.85 -21.49
CA CYS A 20 -11.51 11.78 -22.60
C CYS A 20 -12.88 11.90 -23.26
N GLN A 21 -13.23 13.12 -23.65
CA GLN A 21 -14.49 13.42 -24.34
C GLN A 21 -14.18 14.47 -25.39
N ILE A 22 -14.82 14.33 -26.54
CA ILE A 22 -14.81 15.32 -27.61
C ILE A 22 -16.22 15.90 -27.68
N PRO A 23 -16.52 17.01 -26.98
CA PRO A 23 -17.90 17.52 -26.86
C PRO A 23 -18.59 17.77 -28.20
N GLN A 24 -17.83 18.15 -29.22
CA GLN A 24 -18.31 18.42 -30.58
C GLN A 24 -18.58 17.13 -31.38
N GLU A 25 -17.97 16.01 -30.99
CA GLU A 25 -18.10 14.73 -31.68
C GLU A 25 -18.32 13.57 -30.68
N PRO A 26 -19.46 13.54 -29.96
CA PRO A 26 -19.73 12.54 -28.93
C PRO A 26 -19.72 11.09 -29.44
N GLN A 27 -19.88 10.90 -30.75
CA GLN A 27 -19.80 9.59 -31.42
C GLN A 27 -18.39 8.97 -31.40
N ARG A 28 -17.34 9.77 -31.17
CA ARG A 28 -15.97 9.26 -31.04
C ARG A 28 -15.79 8.68 -29.63
N LEU A 29 -15.96 7.37 -29.51
CA LEU A 29 -15.92 6.66 -28.22
C LEU A 29 -14.73 5.71 -28.05
N ILE A 30 -14.00 5.44 -29.14
CA ILE A 30 -12.85 4.53 -29.14
C ILE A 30 -11.59 5.37 -29.00
N TYR A 31 -10.91 5.22 -27.86
CA TYR A 31 -9.69 5.94 -27.54
C TYR A 31 -8.55 4.97 -27.31
N SER A 32 -7.36 5.35 -27.77
CA SER A 32 -6.09 4.73 -27.44
C SER A 32 -5.33 5.63 -26.46
N TYR A 33 -4.67 5.01 -25.49
CA TYR A 33 -3.90 5.70 -24.46
C TYR A 33 -2.46 5.23 -24.50
N SER A 34 -1.51 6.16 -24.45
CA SER A 34 -0.08 5.85 -24.47
C SER A 34 0.72 6.77 -23.55
N ILE A 35 1.79 6.24 -22.95
CA ILE A 35 2.75 7.05 -22.20
C ILE A 35 3.84 7.48 -23.16
N VAL A 36 3.92 8.78 -23.44
CA VAL A 36 4.86 9.36 -24.42
C VAL A 36 6.04 10.07 -23.76
N GLY A 37 6.03 10.22 -22.43
CA GLY A 37 7.13 10.83 -21.69
C GLY A 37 7.07 10.54 -20.18
N GLY A 38 8.21 10.70 -19.50
CA GLY A 38 8.31 10.64 -18.04
C GLY A 38 8.43 9.25 -17.40
N ASN A 39 8.24 8.17 -18.17
CA ASN A 39 8.29 6.79 -17.67
C ASN A 39 9.69 6.16 -17.80
N SER A 40 10.71 6.86 -17.31
CA SER A 40 12.14 6.54 -17.50
C SER A 40 12.59 5.18 -16.92
N GLN A 41 11.76 4.54 -16.09
CA GLN A 41 12.03 3.25 -15.45
C GLN A 41 10.97 2.19 -15.77
N ASN A 42 10.09 2.45 -16.75
CA ASN A 42 8.96 1.60 -17.12
C ASN A 42 8.11 1.14 -15.92
N ARG A 43 7.94 2.04 -14.95
CA ARG A 43 7.24 1.81 -13.67
C ARG A 43 5.74 2.01 -13.79
N PHE A 44 5.29 2.58 -14.89
CA PHE A 44 3.88 2.79 -15.16
C PHE A 44 3.49 2.08 -16.44
N ILE A 45 2.29 1.50 -16.42
CA ILE A 45 1.66 0.85 -17.56
C ILE A 45 0.24 1.40 -17.72
N LEU A 46 -0.26 1.37 -18.95
CA LEU A 46 -1.64 1.71 -19.26
C LEU A 46 -2.43 0.43 -19.58
N GLN A 47 -3.55 0.26 -18.90
CA GLN A 47 -4.55 -0.78 -19.17
C GLN A 47 -5.81 -0.08 -19.68
N GLY A 48 -5.84 0.19 -21.00
CA GLY A 48 -6.80 1.14 -21.57
C GLY A 48 -6.63 2.52 -20.92
N ALA A 49 -7.71 3.04 -20.35
CA ALA A 49 -7.70 4.35 -19.68
C ALA A 49 -7.15 4.34 -18.25
N ILE A 50 -6.76 3.18 -17.71
CA ILE A 50 -6.29 3.04 -16.32
C ILE A 50 -4.76 3.11 -16.29
N LEU A 51 -4.24 4.08 -15.54
CA LEU A 51 -2.82 4.19 -15.23
C LEU A 51 -2.51 3.34 -14.01
N VAL A 52 -1.56 2.41 -14.16
CA VAL A 52 -1.15 1.48 -13.11
C VAL A 52 0.34 1.65 -12.84
N HIS A 53 0.70 1.81 -11.57
CA HIS A 53 2.08 1.67 -11.13
C HIS A 53 2.42 0.19 -11.01
N SER A 54 3.39 -0.29 -11.79
CA SER A 54 3.84 -1.67 -11.86
C SER A 54 5.06 -1.89 -10.96
N ASP A 55 4.94 -2.90 -10.10
CA ASP A 55 6.02 -3.33 -9.22
C ASP A 55 6.55 -4.75 -9.51
N LEU A 56 6.54 -5.17 -10.76
CA LEU A 56 6.97 -6.53 -11.09
C LEU A 56 8.48 -6.65 -11.31
N VAL A 57 9.23 -5.53 -11.29
CA VAL A 57 10.60 -5.48 -11.83
C VAL A 57 11.68 -5.38 -10.75
N LEU A 58 11.40 -4.87 -9.55
CA LEU A 58 12.50 -4.43 -8.68
C LEU A 58 13.09 -5.47 -7.73
N GLY A 59 12.50 -6.67 -7.59
CA GLY A 59 13.01 -7.65 -6.62
C GLY A 59 13.26 -6.97 -5.24
N PRO A 60 14.27 -7.37 -4.44
CA PRO A 60 14.48 -6.83 -3.10
C PRO A 60 14.94 -5.35 -3.03
N PHE A 61 15.14 -4.65 -4.16
CA PHE A 61 15.67 -3.28 -4.19
C PHE A 61 14.56 -2.21 -4.23
N TRP A 62 13.72 -2.21 -3.19
CA TRP A 62 12.68 -1.18 -3.06
C TRP A 62 13.29 0.19 -2.74
N PRO A 63 12.98 1.25 -3.49
CA PRO A 63 13.44 2.58 -3.13
C PRO A 63 12.76 2.97 -1.81
N GLU A 64 13.54 3.22 -0.77
CA GLU A 64 13.02 3.66 0.52
C GLU A 64 12.55 5.13 0.52
N GLN A 65 12.96 5.90 -0.49
CA GLN A 65 12.64 7.32 -0.59
C GLN A 65 11.43 7.57 -1.48
N PRO A 66 10.58 8.56 -1.13
CA PRO A 66 9.53 9.04 -2.01
C PRO A 66 10.09 9.51 -3.36
N ARG A 67 9.31 9.32 -4.43
CA ARG A 67 9.68 9.74 -5.78
C ARG A 67 8.52 10.44 -6.46
N THR A 68 8.82 11.44 -7.27
CA THR A 68 7.83 12.13 -8.11
C THR A 68 8.08 11.78 -9.56
N TYR A 69 7.03 11.42 -10.28
CA TYR A 69 7.05 11.17 -11.72
C TYR A 69 6.14 12.17 -12.41
N GLU A 70 6.64 12.84 -13.44
CA GLU A 70 5.84 13.68 -14.32
C GLU A 70 5.62 12.93 -15.63
N LEU A 71 4.47 12.29 -15.75
CA LEU A 71 4.11 11.43 -16.87
C LEU A 71 3.35 12.22 -17.92
N LEU A 72 3.77 12.09 -19.18
CA LEU A 72 3.08 12.67 -20.31
C LEU A 72 2.27 11.58 -21.01
N ILE A 73 0.93 11.71 -20.98
CA ILE A 73 -0.01 10.74 -21.53
C ILE A 73 -0.63 11.31 -22.79
N CYS A 74 -0.54 10.58 -23.90
CA CYS A 74 -1.26 10.89 -25.13
C CYS A 74 -2.53 10.06 -25.21
N VAL A 75 -3.65 10.71 -25.51
CA VAL A 75 -4.91 10.09 -25.85
C VAL A 75 -5.21 10.41 -27.31
N ALA A 76 -5.39 9.38 -28.13
CA ALA A 76 -5.76 9.54 -29.53
C ALA A 76 -7.07 8.81 -29.80
N ASP A 77 -7.92 9.37 -30.66
CA ASP A 77 -9.02 8.58 -31.19
C ASP A 77 -8.48 7.43 -32.04
N ALA A 78 -9.10 6.26 -31.88
CA ALA A 78 -8.80 5.06 -32.67
C ALA A 78 -10.05 4.57 -33.42
N GLY A 79 -11.04 5.46 -33.56
CA GLY A 79 -12.23 5.22 -34.35
C GLY A 79 -11.98 5.40 -35.85
N PRO A 80 -12.94 5.02 -36.71
CA PRO A 80 -12.82 5.15 -38.16
C PRO A 80 -12.85 6.60 -38.67
N SER A 81 -13.13 7.57 -37.79
CA SER A 81 -13.26 8.98 -38.14
C SER A 81 -11.91 9.61 -38.48
N THR A 82 -11.82 10.23 -39.66
CA THR A 82 -10.64 11.00 -40.10
C THR A 82 -10.97 12.49 -40.20
N PRO A 83 -10.07 13.41 -39.81
CA PRO A 83 -8.72 13.15 -39.30
C PRO A 83 -8.73 12.62 -37.86
N HIS A 84 -7.68 11.90 -37.49
CA HIS A 84 -7.47 11.45 -36.12
C HIS A 84 -7.13 12.63 -35.21
N LEU A 85 -7.79 12.68 -34.06
CA LEU A 85 -7.56 13.69 -33.03
C LEU A 85 -6.73 13.09 -31.91
N SER A 86 -5.77 13.87 -31.42
CA SER A 86 -4.97 13.51 -30.25
C SER A 86 -4.81 14.68 -29.31
N THR A 87 -4.71 14.38 -28.02
CA THR A 87 -4.38 15.35 -26.99
C THR A 87 -3.42 14.74 -25.99
N THR A 88 -2.67 15.59 -25.31
CA THR A 88 -1.66 15.18 -24.35
C THR A 88 -1.95 15.80 -23.00
N ALA A 89 -1.83 15.04 -21.92
CA ALA A 89 -2.04 15.49 -20.56
C ALA A 89 -0.90 15.06 -19.65
N THR A 90 -0.54 15.94 -18.72
CA THR A 90 0.47 15.64 -17.69
C THR A 90 -0.19 15.08 -16.43
N ILE A 91 0.33 13.96 -15.95
CA ILE A 91 -0.02 13.34 -14.67
C ILE A 91 1.24 13.32 -13.78
N ILE A 92 1.18 14.04 -12.67
CA ILE A 92 2.20 14.05 -11.64
C ILE A 92 1.83 12.98 -10.59
N VAL A 93 2.75 12.06 -10.33
CA VAL A 93 2.55 10.97 -9.36
C VAL A 93 3.63 11.05 -8.28
N HIS A 94 3.21 11.29 -7.04
CA HIS A 94 4.05 11.14 -5.87
C HIS A 94 3.93 9.71 -5.33
N LEU A 95 4.98 8.93 -5.51
CA LEU A 95 5.10 7.57 -5.03
C LEU A 95 5.70 7.58 -3.62
N VAL A 96 4.94 7.10 -2.64
CA VAL A 96 5.41 6.90 -1.27
C VAL A 96 5.53 5.39 -1.00
N PRO A 97 6.72 4.88 -0.67
CA PRO A 97 6.90 3.48 -0.31
C PRO A 97 6.12 3.13 0.96
N ARG A 98 5.24 2.12 0.91
CA ARG A 98 4.57 1.60 2.12
C ARG A 98 5.35 0.41 2.67
N ARG A 99 5.92 0.56 3.86
CA ARG A 99 6.47 -0.60 4.60
C ARG A 99 5.32 -1.51 5.02
N ALA A 100 5.44 -2.82 4.76
CA ALA A 100 4.57 -3.79 5.37
C ALA A 100 4.83 -3.76 6.88
N SER A 101 3.83 -3.39 7.68
CA SER A 101 3.94 -3.52 9.13
C SER A 101 3.93 -5.01 9.45
N THR A 102 5.09 -5.58 9.73
CA THR A 102 5.19 -6.90 10.35
C THR A 102 4.67 -6.74 11.77
N VAL A 103 3.36 -6.91 11.97
CA VAL A 103 2.80 -7.08 13.32
C VAL A 103 3.42 -8.34 13.87
N ALA A 104 4.44 -8.18 14.72
CA ALA A 104 4.90 -9.25 15.59
C ALA A 104 3.76 -9.51 16.58
N THR A 105 2.97 -10.55 16.35
CA THR A 105 2.10 -11.11 17.38
C THR A 105 3.00 -11.62 18.50
N SER A 106 3.32 -10.75 19.46
CA SER A 106 3.82 -11.19 20.75
C SER A 106 2.65 -11.90 21.43
N THR A 107 2.56 -13.21 21.25
CA THR A 107 1.76 -14.06 22.13
C THR A 107 2.45 -14.05 23.48
N HIS A 108 2.18 -13.03 24.30
CA HIS A 108 2.51 -13.08 25.71
C HIS A 108 1.61 -14.14 26.33
N ARG A 109 2.16 -15.36 26.45
CA ARG A 109 1.52 -16.46 27.16
C ARG A 109 1.49 -16.07 28.63
N THR A 110 0.38 -15.51 29.07
CA THR A 110 0.11 -15.31 30.49
C THR A 110 -0.06 -16.68 31.13
N THR A 111 1.00 -17.19 31.76
CA THR A 111 0.90 -18.32 32.69
C THR A 111 0.15 -17.83 33.92
N VAL A 112 -1.15 -18.11 33.97
CA VAL A 112 -1.95 -17.98 35.19
C VAL A 112 -1.88 -19.31 35.93
N GLY A 113 -1.43 -19.27 37.18
CA GLY A 113 -1.50 -20.37 38.15
C GLY A 113 -0.16 -20.56 38.86
N PRO A 114 -0.06 -20.13 40.12
CA PRO A 114 -0.36 -21.10 41.16
C PRO A 114 -1.16 -20.52 42.34
N ALA A 115 -2.30 -21.13 42.63
CA ALA A 115 -2.96 -21.15 43.94
C ALA A 115 -4.14 -22.13 43.84
N ALA A 116 -4.43 -23.05 44.75
CA ALA A 116 -3.76 -23.56 45.94
C ALA A 116 -4.44 -24.92 46.18
N ALA A 117 -3.68 -25.96 46.50
CA ALA A 117 -4.21 -27.17 47.11
C ALA A 117 -3.08 -27.82 47.90
N SER A 118 -2.86 -27.35 49.12
CA SER A 118 -2.16 -28.14 50.13
C SER A 118 -3.19 -28.55 51.17
N THR A 119 -3.44 -29.85 51.27
CA THR A 119 -4.28 -30.47 52.30
C THR A 119 -3.51 -31.62 52.91
N GLN A 120 -2.98 -31.39 54.12
CA GLN A 120 -2.57 -32.31 55.21
C GLN A 120 -1.75 -31.43 56.18
N GLN A 121 -1.83 -31.49 57.53
CA GLN A 121 -2.12 -32.57 58.45
C GLN A 121 -2.34 -31.99 59.88
N THR A 122 -3.27 -32.57 60.64
CA THR A 122 -3.33 -32.77 62.13
C THR A 122 -2.74 -31.76 63.15
N SER A 123 -3.63 -31.08 63.89
CA SER A 123 -3.81 -30.93 65.38
C SER A 123 -2.66 -30.62 66.38
N PRO A 124 -2.98 -30.05 67.58
CA PRO A 124 -2.34 -28.84 68.13
C PRO A 124 -1.50 -29.04 69.41
N GLY A 125 -0.71 -28.01 69.79
CA GLY A 125 0.08 -28.01 71.04
C GLY A 125 0.44 -26.62 71.60
N PHE A 126 -0.28 -26.24 72.65
CA PHE A 126 -0.03 -25.31 73.78
C PHE A 126 1.21 -24.39 73.89
N ALA A 127 0.89 -23.14 74.28
CA ALA A 127 1.45 -22.32 75.39
C ALA A 127 2.81 -21.57 75.30
N ALA A 128 2.67 -20.23 75.24
CA ALA A 128 3.10 -19.21 76.22
C ALA A 128 4.59 -18.82 76.46
N LYS A 129 4.74 -17.50 76.72
CA LYS A 129 5.81 -16.70 77.42
C LYS A 129 6.86 -16.01 76.53
N GLN A 130 6.87 -14.66 76.49
CA GLN A 130 7.65 -13.69 77.33
C GLN A 130 9.18 -13.86 77.13
N HIS A 131 10.06 -12.89 76.89
CA HIS A 131 10.16 -11.41 76.90
C HIS A 131 11.51 -11.03 76.19
N PRO A 132 11.87 -9.75 75.99
CA PRO A 132 12.97 -9.31 75.10
C PRO A 132 14.29 -8.95 75.83
N GLY A 133 15.34 -8.65 75.04
CA GLY A 133 16.62 -8.04 75.45
C GLY A 133 17.81 -8.93 75.11
N ASN A 134 18.92 -8.47 74.52
CA ASN A 134 19.49 -7.13 74.36
C ASN A 134 20.41 -7.15 73.12
#